data_AF-A0A443LSC7-F1
#
_entry.id   AF-A0A443LSC7-F1
#
_cell.length_a   1.000
_cell.length_b   1.000
_cell.length_c   1.000
_cell.angle_alpha   90.00
_cell.angle_beta   90.00
_cell.angle_gamma   90.00
#
_symmetry.space_group_name_H-M   'P 1'
#
loop_
_entity.id
_entity.type
_entity.pdbx_description
1 polymer ?
#
loop_
_entity_poly.entity_id
_entity_poly.type
_entity_poly.pdbx_seq_one_letter_code
_entity_poly.pdbx_strand_id
1 'polypeptide(L)'
;MADFHQNGNIAQFHDLRTRPLEELEYRLETFAQTRKISLILPSLFSELEGAALAKILDELSKVKYLHRIIIGLDRADAAQFAEAKRFFARLPQNHVVIWNDGPRVRAVMERLAAQGIGPIEPGKGRNVWGCIGYLIACADSAVMAIHDCDITTYDRGMLSRLVYPVLHPQLPYHLSKGFYPRIGNGRLGGRVTRNLVSPLLISLKKVVGDRDYIDYLRAFRYPLSGEVAMRTASLPDLRLPSDWGLEIGVLSEAWRNLGPRAVCQVEIADSYDHKHQELSHEDAQTGLNRMSMDICKAIFRKLAADGTVFSSNIFRTLKATYYRRALDMLEVYSHDAMMNGLAFDRHAEEKSIALFAENITNAGQVFLDTPQEQPFIPNWNLVHAADPELMADFRVAVAADQAGA
;
A
#
# COMPACT_ATOMS: atom_id res chain seq x y z
N MET A 1 -2.66 24.45 -3.54
CA MET A 1 -1.59 25.47 -3.43
C MET A 1 -0.31 24.70 -3.15
N ALA A 2 0.65 24.69 -4.06
CA ALA A 2 1.86 23.90 -3.87
C ALA A 2 2.81 24.64 -2.91
N ASP A 3 3.09 24.04 -1.76
CA ASP A 3 4.27 24.37 -0.96
C ASP A 3 5.49 23.62 -1.52
N PHE A 4 6.71 23.95 -1.08
CA PHE A 4 7.94 23.23 -1.47
C PHE A 4 8.72 22.73 -0.25
N HIS A 5 8.02 22.55 0.88
CA HIS A 5 8.61 22.18 2.16
C HIS A 5 9.26 20.80 2.08
N GLN A 6 10.47 20.68 2.63
CA GLN A 6 11.17 19.41 2.86
C GLN A 6 11.29 19.17 4.36
N ASN A 7 10.83 18.01 4.85
CA ASN A 7 10.85 17.68 6.27
C ASN A 7 12.21 17.16 6.78
N GLY A 8 13.15 16.85 5.88
CA GLY A 8 14.51 16.41 6.20
C GLY A 8 14.70 14.90 6.40
N ASN A 9 13.63 14.12 6.60
CA ASN A 9 13.71 12.67 6.78
C ASN A 9 13.60 11.88 5.47
N ILE A 10 12.73 12.34 4.56
CA ILE A 10 12.57 11.80 3.20
C ILE A 10 12.48 12.95 2.21
N ALA A 11 12.85 12.71 0.95
CA ALA A 11 12.64 13.69 -0.10
C ALA A 11 11.14 13.81 -0.45
N GLN A 12 10.64 15.03 -0.64
CA GLN A 12 9.26 15.29 -1.00
C GLN A 12 9.18 16.02 -2.35
N PHE A 13 8.62 15.37 -3.37
CA PHE A 13 8.41 15.96 -4.68
C PHE A 13 6.99 16.50 -4.80
N HIS A 14 6.88 17.76 -5.20
CA HIS A 14 5.61 18.47 -5.37
C HIS A 14 5.27 18.55 -6.85
N ASP A 15 3.99 18.47 -7.18
CA ASP A 15 3.54 18.87 -8.51
C ASP A 15 3.33 20.37 -8.48
N LEU A 16 4.31 21.13 -9.00
CA LEU A 16 4.21 22.59 -9.09
C LEU A 16 3.36 23.06 -10.29
N ARG A 17 2.80 22.12 -11.07
CA ARG A 17 1.97 22.37 -12.27
C ARG A 17 2.65 23.22 -13.34
N THR A 18 3.99 23.16 -13.39
CA THR A 18 4.81 23.92 -14.35
C THR A 18 5.25 23.10 -15.56
N ARG A 19 4.97 21.80 -15.56
CA ARG A 19 5.39 20.87 -16.62
C ARG A 19 4.16 20.13 -17.16
N PRO A 20 3.93 20.13 -18.48
CA PRO A 20 2.89 19.32 -19.10
C PRO A 20 3.10 17.82 -18.83
N LEU A 21 2.01 17.07 -18.72
CA LEU A 21 2.06 15.64 -18.47
C LEU A 21 2.73 14.90 -19.64
N GLU A 22 2.47 15.33 -20.87
CA GLU A 22 3.01 14.74 -22.10
C GLU A 22 4.54 14.80 -22.13
N GLU A 23 5.13 15.90 -21.62
CA GLU A 23 6.58 16.05 -21.52
C GLU A 23 7.17 15.08 -20.47
N LEU A 24 6.49 14.93 -19.33
CA LEU A 24 6.89 13.95 -18.31
C LEU A 24 6.89 12.53 -18.89
N GLU A 25 5.81 12.15 -19.59
CA GLU A 25 5.67 10.82 -20.17
C GLU A 25 6.67 10.55 -21.29
N TYR A 26 6.97 11.52 -22.15
CA TYR A 26 8.02 11.39 -23.15
C TYR A 26 9.39 11.02 -22.53
N ARG A 27 9.72 11.61 -21.37
CA ARG A 27 10.92 11.25 -20.62
C ARG A 27 10.83 9.84 -20.05
N LEU A 28 9.67 9.45 -19.52
CA LEU A 28 9.45 8.09 -19.00
C LEU A 28 9.60 7.05 -20.11
N GLU A 29 9.05 7.29 -21.30
CA GLU A 29 9.21 6.45 -22.49
C GLU A 29 10.69 6.27 -22.85
N THR A 30 11.46 7.37 -22.83
CA THR A 30 12.91 7.33 -23.09
C THR A 30 13.65 6.46 -22.08
N PHE A 31 13.38 6.62 -20.78
CA PHE A 31 14.01 5.80 -19.74
C PHE A 31 13.55 4.34 -19.79
N ALA A 32 12.28 4.10 -20.14
CA ALA A 32 11.69 2.77 -20.20
C ALA A 32 12.32 1.87 -21.27
N GLN A 33 12.99 2.44 -22.28
CA GLN A 33 13.77 1.69 -23.29
C GLN A 33 14.86 0.79 -22.66
N THR A 34 15.45 1.24 -21.55
CA THR A 34 16.51 0.48 -20.83
C THR A 34 16.06 0.01 -19.45
N ARG A 35 15.05 0.67 -18.86
CA ARG A 35 14.55 0.40 -17.52
C ARG A 35 13.05 0.10 -17.57
N LYS A 36 12.71 -1.13 -17.94
CA LYS A 36 11.31 -1.60 -18.07
C LYS A 36 10.52 -1.40 -16.77
N ILE A 37 9.26 -0.98 -16.92
CA ILE A 37 8.35 -0.66 -15.81
C ILE A 37 7.20 -1.65 -15.81
N SER A 38 6.93 -2.28 -14.66
CA SER A 38 5.74 -3.09 -14.44
C SER A 38 4.79 -2.44 -13.44
N LEU A 39 3.49 -2.48 -13.74
CA LEU A 39 2.42 -2.05 -12.83
C LEU A 39 1.71 -3.27 -12.27
N ILE A 40 1.49 -3.30 -10.96
CA ILE A 40 0.69 -4.30 -10.25
C ILE A 40 -0.66 -3.67 -9.90
N LEU A 41 -1.73 -4.41 -10.20
CA LEU A 41 -3.12 -4.06 -9.90
C LEU A 41 -3.73 -5.21 -9.07
N PRO A 42 -3.66 -5.15 -7.73
CA PRO A 42 -4.30 -6.14 -6.88
C PRO A 42 -5.81 -5.86 -6.85
N SER A 43 -6.61 -6.84 -7.27
CA SER A 43 -8.05 -6.64 -7.45
C SER A 43 -8.89 -7.82 -6.97
N LEU A 44 -10.08 -7.51 -6.46
CA LEU A 44 -11.17 -8.47 -6.23
C LEU A 44 -12.04 -8.57 -7.48
N PHE A 45 -12.59 -9.75 -7.78
CA PHE A 45 -13.54 -9.88 -8.91
C PHE A 45 -14.69 -8.87 -8.84
N SER A 46 -15.22 -8.60 -7.64
CA SER A 46 -16.31 -7.62 -7.42
C SER A 46 -15.96 -6.18 -7.85
N GLU A 47 -14.69 -5.84 -8.04
CA GLU A 47 -14.28 -4.51 -8.49
C GLU A 47 -14.44 -4.34 -10.02
N LEU A 48 -14.46 -5.44 -10.78
CA LEU A 48 -14.70 -5.41 -12.23
C LEU A 48 -16.12 -4.94 -12.56
N GLU A 49 -17.05 -5.14 -11.64
CA GLU A 49 -18.44 -4.65 -11.73
C GLU A 49 -18.55 -3.14 -11.49
N GLY A 50 -17.49 -2.50 -10.96
CA GLY A 50 -17.45 -1.08 -10.61
C GLY A 50 -16.94 -0.16 -11.72
N ALA A 51 -17.44 1.07 -11.75
CA ALA A 51 -17.02 2.09 -12.74
C ALA A 51 -15.57 2.57 -12.54
N ALA A 52 -15.01 2.46 -11.34
CA ALA A 52 -13.64 2.90 -11.02
C ALA A 52 -12.60 2.16 -11.86
N LEU A 53 -12.64 0.83 -11.85
CA LEU A 53 -11.66 0.02 -12.56
C LEU A 53 -11.75 0.20 -14.08
N ALA A 54 -12.97 0.34 -14.63
CA ALA A 54 -13.15 0.64 -16.05
C ALA A 54 -12.44 1.96 -16.45
N LYS A 55 -12.60 3.02 -15.64
CA LYS A 55 -11.90 4.28 -15.84
C LYS A 55 -10.38 4.16 -15.71
N ILE A 56 -9.90 3.36 -14.74
CA ILE A 56 -8.46 3.07 -14.60
C ILE A 56 -7.93 2.44 -15.89
N LEU A 57 -8.63 1.47 -16.47
CA LEU A 57 -8.21 0.85 -17.74
C LEU A 57 -8.23 1.84 -18.91
N ASP A 58 -9.21 2.74 -18.98
CA ASP A 58 -9.27 3.78 -20.02
C ASP A 58 -8.06 4.71 -19.95
N GLU A 59 -7.64 5.11 -18.75
CA GLU A 59 -6.43 5.92 -18.55
C GLU A 59 -5.15 5.13 -18.81
N LEU A 60 -5.04 3.90 -18.29
CA LEU A 60 -3.88 3.05 -18.49
C LEU A 60 -3.69 2.67 -19.96
N SER A 61 -4.77 2.54 -20.75
CA SER A 61 -4.68 2.24 -22.18
C SER A 61 -3.89 3.29 -22.97
N LYS A 62 -3.78 4.52 -22.44
CA LYS A 62 -3.05 5.64 -23.03
C LYS A 62 -1.56 5.63 -22.65
N VAL A 63 -1.15 4.85 -21.66
CA VAL A 63 0.22 4.84 -21.10
C VAL A 63 1.15 3.99 -21.97
N LYS A 64 2.14 4.63 -22.61
CA LYS A 64 3.03 3.96 -23.59
C LYS A 64 4.35 3.43 -23.01
N TYR A 65 4.75 3.87 -21.82
CA TYR A 65 6.02 3.49 -21.21
C TYR A 65 5.96 2.19 -20.39
N LEU A 66 4.77 1.60 -20.21
CA LEU A 66 4.61 0.37 -19.43
C LEU A 66 5.05 -0.86 -20.23
N HIS A 67 5.95 -1.65 -19.65
CA HIS A 67 6.38 -2.94 -20.20
C HIS A 67 5.37 -4.05 -19.90
N ARG A 68 4.79 -4.06 -18.69
CA ARG A 68 3.78 -5.06 -18.28
C ARG A 68 2.80 -4.52 -17.24
N ILE A 69 1.55 -4.98 -17.32
CA ILE A 69 0.55 -4.84 -16.24
C ILE A 69 0.25 -6.24 -15.66
N ILE A 70 0.43 -6.42 -14.36
CA ILE A 70 0.20 -7.66 -13.62
C ILE A 70 -1.04 -7.44 -12.77
N ILE A 71 -2.12 -8.14 -13.07
CA ILE A 71 -3.37 -8.09 -12.33
C ILE A 71 -3.43 -9.31 -11.43
N GLY A 72 -3.48 -9.12 -10.12
CA GLY A 72 -3.73 -10.22 -9.19
C GLY A 72 -5.21 -10.28 -8.84
N LEU A 73 -5.89 -11.34 -9.28
CA LEU A 73 -7.33 -11.49 -9.13
C LEU A 73 -7.66 -12.45 -7.99
N ASP A 74 -8.26 -11.89 -6.93
CA ASP A 74 -8.79 -12.63 -5.80
C ASP A 74 -10.31 -12.84 -5.91
N ARG A 75 -10.80 -13.90 -5.25
CA ARG A 75 -12.21 -14.26 -5.09
C ARG A 75 -12.95 -14.40 -6.42
N ALA A 76 -12.34 -15.13 -7.35
CA ALA A 76 -12.93 -15.48 -8.63
C ALA A 76 -13.07 -17.00 -8.78
N ASP A 77 -14.17 -17.46 -9.37
CA ASP A 77 -14.27 -18.80 -9.94
C ASP A 77 -13.74 -18.86 -11.39
N ALA A 78 -13.85 -20.02 -12.04
CA ALA A 78 -13.34 -20.23 -13.40
C ALA A 78 -14.04 -19.35 -14.46
N ALA A 79 -15.36 -19.15 -14.33
CA ALA A 79 -16.14 -18.35 -15.27
C ALA A 79 -15.84 -16.86 -15.08
N GLN A 80 -15.76 -16.43 -13.81
CA GLN A 80 -15.35 -15.08 -13.41
C GLN A 80 -13.91 -14.77 -13.84
N PHE A 81 -12.98 -15.73 -13.75
CA PHE A 81 -11.63 -15.56 -14.27
C PHE A 81 -11.61 -15.38 -15.80
N ALA A 82 -12.41 -16.16 -16.54
CA ALA A 82 -12.54 -15.99 -17.99
C ALA A 82 -13.15 -14.63 -18.37
N GLU A 83 -14.11 -14.14 -17.57
CA GLU A 83 -14.64 -12.78 -17.70
C GLU A 83 -13.59 -11.72 -17.42
N ALA A 84 -12.81 -11.85 -16.35
CA ALA A 84 -11.73 -10.94 -16.01
C ALA A 84 -10.70 -10.83 -17.15
N LYS A 85 -10.31 -11.96 -17.76
CA LYS A 85 -9.41 -11.94 -18.93
C LYS A 85 -9.99 -11.12 -20.09
N ARG A 86 -11.28 -11.26 -20.38
CA ARG A 86 -11.95 -10.45 -21.42
C ARG A 86 -12.01 -8.98 -21.04
N PHE A 87 -12.26 -8.67 -19.78
CA PHE A 87 -12.32 -7.30 -19.26
C PHE A 87 -10.97 -6.58 -19.41
N PHE A 88 -9.87 -7.23 -19.02
CA PHE A 88 -8.52 -6.65 -19.11
C PHE A 88 -7.92 -6.66 -20.52
N ALA A 89 -8.46 -7.43 -21.46
CA ALA A 89 -8.02 -7.47 -22.86
C ALA A 89 -8.10 -6.11 -23.59
N ARG A 90 -8.77 -5.12 -23.00
CA ARG A 90 -8.80 -3.72 -23.47
C ARG A 90 -7.45 -3.02 -23.34
N LEU A 91 -6.55 -3.52 -22.49
CA LEU A 91 -5.21 -2.96 -22.31
C LEU A 91 -4.32 -3.31 -23.53
N PRO A 92 -3.79 -2.32 -24.26
CA PRO A 92 -2.88 -2.57 -25.38
C PRO A 92 -1.49 -3.03 -24.94
N GLN A 93 -1.14 -2.83 -23.66
CA GLN A 93 0.12 -3.29 -23.10
C GLN A 93 0.09 -4.80 -22.86
N ASN A 94 1.27 -5.40 -22.78
CA ASN A 94 1.41 -6.76 -22.27
C ASN A 94 0.81 -6.83 -20.87
N HIS A 95 -0.19 -7.69 -20.67
CA HIS A 95 -0.83 -7.84 -19.37
C HIS A 95 -1.09 -9.31 -19.05
N VAL A 96 -1.19 -9.59 -17.76
CA VAL A 96 -1.45 -10.94 -17.23
C VAL A 96 -2.42 -10.85 -16.07
N VAL A 97 -3.37 -11.79 -16.02
CA VAL A 97 -4.30 -11.94 -14.89
C VAL A 97 -3.90 -13.18 -14.10
N ILE A 98 -3.39 -13.02 -12.88
CA ILE A 98 -3.06 -14.12 -11.99
C ILE A 98 -4.34 -14.52 -11.25
N TRP A 99 -4.81 -15.74 -11.47
CA TRP A 99 -5.96 -16.29 -10.73
C TRP A 99 -5.47 -16.84 -9.38
N ASN A 100 -5.48 -16.01 -8.34
CA ASN A 100 -4.88 -16.38 -7.06
C ASN A 100 -5.57 -17.58 -6.40
N ASP A 101 -6.88 -17.71 -6.61
CA ASP A 101 -7.70 -18.84 -6.16
C ASP A 101 -7.83 -19.95 -7.22
N GLY A 102 -7.10 -19.84 -8.34
CA GLY A 102 -7.05 -20.88 -9.37
C GLY A 102 -6.39 -22.15 -8.85
N PRO A 103 -6.74 -23.33 -9.39
CA PRO A 103 -6.19 -24.60 -8.93
C PRO A 103 -4.66 -24.67 -9.07
N ARG A 104 -4.08 -24.08 -10.12
CA ARG A 104 -2.63 -24.09 -10.35
C ARG A 104 -1.88 -23.20 -9.37
N VAL A 105 -2.35 -21.97 -9.16
CA VAL A 105 -1.75 -21.06 -8.18
C VAL A 105 -1.94 -21.60 -6.76
N ARG A 106 -3.09 -22.19 -6.44
CA ARG A 106 -3.29 -22.89 -5.15
C ARG A 106 -2.29 -24.02 -4.93
N ALA A 107 -2.03 -24.86 -5.93
CA ALA A 107 -1.03 -25.92 -5.81
C ALA A 107 0.38 -25.38 -5.52
N VAL A 108 0.77 -24.25 -6.13
CA VAL A 108 2.03 -23.55 -5.81
C VAL A 108 2.05 -23.09 -4.35
N MET A 109 0.95 -22.53 -3.85
CA MET A 109 0.84 -22.06 -2.46
C MET A 109 0.81 -23.22 -1.44
N GLU A 110 0.19 -24.34 -1.78
CA GLU A 110 0.18 -25.56 -0.95
C GLU A 110 1.58 -26.15 -0.83
N ARG A 111 2.39 -26.06 -1.88
CA ARG A 111 3.80 -26.50 -1.87
C ARG A 111 4.62 -25.71 -0.85
N LEU A 112 4.39 -24.41 -0.72
CA LEU A 112 4.99 -23.57 0.33
C LEU A 112 4.53 -23.96 1.73
N ALA A 113 3.23 -24.25 1.90
CA ALA A 113 2.68 -24.67 3.18
C ALA A 113 3.30 -25.99 3.66
N ALA A 114 3.56 -26.94 2.74
CA ALA A 114 4.24 -28.19 3.04
C ALA A 114 5.68 -28.00 3.55
N GLN A 115 6.31 -26.86 3.28
CA GLN A 115 7.64 -26.48 3.77
C GLN A 115 7.62 -25.60 5.03
N GLY A 116 6.44 -25.37 5.62
CA GLY A 116 6.29 -24.50 6.81
C GLY A 116 6.44 -23.01 6.51
N ILE A 117 6.39 -22.62 5.23
CA ILE A 117 6.48 -21.23 4.75
C ILE A 117 5.07 -20.64 4.54
N GLY A 118 4.04 -21.47 4.63
CA GLY A 118 2.62 -21.10 4.64
C GLY A 118 1.80 -21.96 5.61
N PRO A 119 0.46 -21.88 5.58
CA PRO A 119 -0.35 -21.09 4.66
C PRO A 119 -0.22 -19.59 4.91
N ILE A 120 -0.30 -18.80 3.84
CA ILE A 120 -0.35 -17.34 3.92
C ILE A 120 -1.81 -16.91 4.02
N GLU A 121 -2.14 -16.08 5.01
CA GLU A 121 -3.49 -15.57 5.21
C GLU A 121 -3.99 -14.83 3.93
N PRO A 122 -5.23 -15.08 3.47
CA PRO A 122 -5.80 -14.37 2.35
C PRO A 122 -5.98 -12.88 2.65
N GLY A 123 -5.54 -12.02 1.72
CA GLY A 123 -5.66 -10.57 1.85
C GLY A 123 -4.92 -9.83 0.74
N LYS A 124 -5.08 -8.50 0.70
CA LYS A 124 -4.40 -7.62 -0.28
C LYS A 124 -2.88 -7.83 -0.26
N GLY A 125 -2.29 -8.05 0.92
CA GLY A 125 -0.86 -8.30 1.06
C GLY A 125 -0.42 -9.61 0.40
N ARG A 126 -1.19 -10.71 0.54
CA ARG A 126 -0.93 -11.97 -0.17
C ARG A 126 -1.03 -11.81 -1.68
N ASN A 127 -2.03 -11.06 -2.16
CA ASN A 127 -2.21 -10.79 -3.57
C ASN A 127 -1.01 -10.02 -4.17
N VAL A 128 -0.64 -8.91 -3.54
CA VAL A 128 0.53 -8.11 -3.92
C VAL A 128 1.81 -8.94 -3.85
N TRP A 129 1.97 -9.75 -2.80
CA TRP A 129 3.12 -10.64 -2.63
C TRP A 129 3.23 -11.65 -3.79
N GLY A 130 2.12 -12.28 -4.19
CA GLY A 130 2.06 -13.16 -5.35
C GLY A 130 2.42 -12.45 -6.66
N CYS A 131 1.87 -11.26 -6.88
CA CYS A 131 2.21 -10.44 -8.05
C CYS A 131 3.71 -10.09 -8.10
N ILE A 132 4.32 -9.78 -6.95
CA ILE A 132 5.76 -9.53 -6.84
C ILE A 132 6.55 -10.80 -7.17
N GLY A 133 6.14 -11.97 -6.70
CA GLY A 133 6.78 -13.25 -7.04
C GLY A 133 6.80 -13.54 -8.52
N TYR A 134 5.64 -13.36 -9.18
CA TYR A 134 5.53 -13.51 -10.62
C TYR A 134 6.44 -12.50 -11.36
N LEU A 135 6.49 -11.25 -10.89
CA LEU A 135 7.36 -10.21 -11.44
C LEU A 135 8.85 -10.60 -11.31
N ILE A 136 9.28 -11.06 -10.13
CA ILE A 136 10.65 -11.53 -9.88
C ILE A 136 10.97 -12.70 -10.82
N ALA A 137 10.05 -13.66 -10.95
CA ALA A 137 10.22 -14.83 -11.82
C ALA A 137 10.36 -14.47 -13.30
N CYS A 138 9.79 -13.35 -13.74
CA CYS A 138 9.93 -12.85 -15.10
C CYS A 138 11.30 -12.20 -15.36
N ALA A 139 11.96 -11.68 -14.31
CA ALA A 139 13.32 -11.12 -14.36
C ALA A 139 13.56 -10.08 -15.48
N ASP A 140 12.54 -9.29 -15.82
CA ASP A 140 12.56 -8.40 -16.99
C ASP A 140 12.18 -6.95 -16.70
N SER A 141 11.99 -6.57 -15.44
CA SER A 141 11.63 -5.21 -15.02
C SER A 141 12.66 -4.57 -14.11
N ALA A 142 12.88 -3.27 -14.28
CA ALA A 142 13.77 -2.45 -13.45
C ALA A 142 13.00 -1.67 -12.37
N VAL A 143 11.72 -1.36 -12.63
CA VAL A 143 10.82 -0.63 -11.72
C VAL A 143 9.49 -1.37 -11.63
N MET A 144 8.96 -1.46 -10.42
CA MET A 144 7.62 -1.93 -10.11
C MET A 144 6.81 -0.78 -9.53
N ALA A 145 5.54 -0.66 -9.90
CA ALA A 145 4.57 0.23 -9.27
C ALA A 145 3.32 -0.56 -8.84
N ILE A 146 2.61 -0.09 -7.82
CA ILE A 146 1.33 -0.63 -7.35
C ILE A 146 0.34 0.51 -7.31
N HIS A 147 -0.87 0.31 -7.85
CA HIS A 147 -2.01 1.20 -7.68
C HIS A 147 -3.24 0.42 -7.20
N ASP A 148 -4.08 1.05 -6.39
CA ASP A 148 -5.36 0.49 -6.00
C ASP A 148 -6.36 0.45 -7.18
N CYS A 149 -7.22 -0.57 -7.20
CA CYS A 149 -8.22 -0.78 -8.25
C CYS A 149 -9.57 -0.08 -8.00
N ASP A 150 -9.69 0.66 -6.91
CA ASP A 150 -10.93 1.30 -6.46
C ASP A 150 -10.92 2.85 -6.58
N ILE A 151 -9.92 3.42 -7.28
CA ILE A 151 -9.71 4.86 -7.43
C ILE A 151 -10.72 5.44 -8.45
N THR A 152 -11.65 6.27 -8.00
CA THR A 152 -12.69 6.85 -8.86
C THR A 152 -12.21 8.09 -9.62
N THR A 153 -11.21 8.80 -9.08
CA THR A 153 -10.62 10.01 -9.69
C THR A 153 -9.35 9.73 -10.49
N TYR A 154 -9.09 8.48 -10.87
CA TYR A 154 -7.86 8.07 -11.52
C TYR A 154 -7.52 8.89 -12.78
N ASP A 155 -6.26 9.27 -12.90
CA ASP A 155 -5.63 9.94 -14.04
C ASP A 155 -4.28 9.28 -14.29
N ARG A 156 -3.90 9.06 -15.56
CA ARG A 156 -2.62 8.42 -15.91
C ARG A 156 -1.39 9.16 -15.35
N GLY A 157 -1.50 10.47 -15.10
CA GLY A 157 -0.46 11.27 -14.48
C GLY A 157 -0.14 10.87 -13.05
N MET A 158 -1.05 10.20 -12.33
CA MET A 158 -0.75 9.62 -11.02
C MET A 158 0.42 8.64 -11.12
N LEU A 159 0.35 7.72 -12.10
CA LEU A 159 1.40 6.73 -12.37
C LEU A 159 2.70 7.41 -12.81
N SER A 160 2.59 8.33 -13.77
CA SER A 160 3.74 9.02 -14.37
C SER A 160 4.55 9.77 -13.32
N ARG A 161 3.89 10.45 -12.38
CA ARG A 161 4.55 11.13 -11.26
C ARG A 161 5.14 10.13 -10.26
N LEU A 162 4.42 9.05 -9.94
CA LEU A 162 4.85 8.04 -8.98
C LEU A 162 6.16 7.36 -9.39
N VAL A 163 6.29 6.96 -10.66
CA VAL A 163 7.44 6.18 -11.15
C VAL A 163 8.67 7.04 -11.47
N TYR A 164 8.48 8.34 -11.75
CA TYR A 164 9.56 9.20 -12.22
C TYR A 164 10.80 9.21 -11.30
N PRO A 165 10.68 9.37 -9.97
CA PRO A 165 11.84 9.42 -9.08
C PRO A 165 12.69 8.14 -9.10
N VAL A 166 12.06 6.97 -9.21
CA VAL A 166 12.74 5.67 -9.17
C VAL A 166 13.28 5.23 -10.53
N LEU A 167 12.62 5.68 -11.61
CA LEU A 167 13.01 5.38 -13.00
C LEU A 167 14.14 6.28 -13.51
N HIS A 168 14.22 7.53 -13.05
CA HIS A 168 15.24 8.46 -13.53
C HIS A 168 16.66 7.95 -13.18
N PRO A 169 17.58 7.82 -14.15
CA PRO A 169 18.89 7.19 -13.94
C PRO A 169 19.80 7.99 -13.01
N GLN A 170 19.65 9.32 -12.97
CA GLN A 170 20.46 10.21 -12.12
C GLN A 170 19.90 10.38 -10.70
N LEU A 171 18.70 9.88 -10.41
CA LEU A 171 18.11 10.04 -9.09
C LEU A 171 18.43 8.83 -8.21
N PRO A 172 18.73 9.03 -6.92
CA PRO A 172 19.15 7.96 -6.01
C PRO A 172 17.98 7.18 -5.41
N TYR A 173 16.73 7.46 -5.79
CA TYR A 173 15.56 6.89 -5.12
C TYR A 173 15.29 5.45 -5.53
N HIS A 174 15.05 4.62 -4.52
CA HIS A 174 14.66 3.21 -4.64
C HIS A 174 13.19 2.99 -4.30
N LEU A 175 12.58 3.88 -3.51
CA LEU A 175 11.16 3.89 -3.18
C LEU A 175 10.57 5.28 -3.39
N SER A 176 9.41 5.33 -4.05
CA SER A 176 8.59 6.53 -4.24
C SER A 176 7.16 6.25 -3.75
N LYS A 177 6.68 7.02 -2.78
CA LYS A 177 5.34 6.90 -2.21
C LYS A 177 4.41 8.01 -2.72
N GLY A 178 3.21 7.67 -3.14
CA GLY A 178 2.21 8.67 -3.53
C GLY A 178 1.68 9.44 -2.33
N PHE A 179 1.47 10.75 -2.49
CA PHE A 179 0.69 11.55 -1.56
C PHE A 179 -0.29 12.47 -2.30
N TYR A 180 -1.42 12.73 -1.65
CA TYR A 180 -2.55 13.45 -2.23
C TYR A 180 -3.56 13.81 -1.14
N PRO A 181 -4.23 14.97 -1.21
CA PRO A 181 -5.39 15.23 -0.37
C PRO A 181 -6.52 14.27 -0.73
N ARG A 182 -7.17 13.71 0.30
CA ARG A 182 -8.38 12.88 0.13
C ARG A 182 -9.62 13.75 0.35
N ILE A 183 -10.30 14.08 -0.73
CA ILE A 183 -11.51 14.90 -0.73
C ILE A 183 -12.51 14.22 -1.67
N GLY A 184 -13.69 13.88 -1.15
CA GLY A 184 -14.73 13.16 -1.89
C GLY A 184 -16.11 13.52 -1.35
N ASN A 185 -17.10 13.61 -2.23
CA ASN A 185 -18.49 13.93 -1.86
C ASN A 185 -18.65 15.18 -0.96
N GLY A 186 -17.80 16.20 -1.17
CA GLY A 186 -17.80 17.43 -0.36
C GLY A 186 -17.34 17.24 1.10
N ARG A 187 -16.52 16.22 1.38
CA ARG A 187 -16.04 15.87 2.73
C ARG A 187 -14.54 15.55 2.74
N LEU A 188 -13.92 15.68 3.92
CA LEU A 188 -12.55 15.22 4.15
C LEU A 188 -12.49 13.69 4.30
N GLY A 189 -11.67 13.04 3.48
CA GLY A 189 -11.39 11.61 3.55
C GLY A 189 -10.25 11.24 4.49
N GLY A 190 -9.77 10.00 4.42
CA GLY A 190 -8.55 9.57 5.11
C GLY A 190 -8.69 9.43 6.64
N ARG A 191 -9.86 9.02 7.13
CA ARG A 191 -10.17 8.88 8.57
C ARG A 191 -9.10 8.14 9.36
N VAL A 192 -8.57 7.03 8.85
CA VAL A 192 -7.53 6.25 9.53
C VAL A 192 -6.21 7.03 9.61
N THR A 193 -5.80 7.72 8.53
CA THR A 193 -4.59 8.57 8.57
C THR A 193 -4.77 9.75 9.53
N ARG A 194 -5.91 10.45 9.46
CA ARG A 194 -6.21 11.67 10.25
C ARG A 194 -6.43 11.37 11.72
N ASN A 195 -7.27 10.38 12.02
CA ASN A 195 -7.76 10.13 13.38
C ASN A 195 -7.00 9.01 14.08
N LEU A 196 -6.36 8.07 13.38
CA LEU A 196 -5.53 7.02 14.00
C LEU A 196 -4.03 7.31 13.86
N VAL A 197 -3.47 7.19 12.65
CA VAL A 197 -2.02 7.09 12.46
C VAL A 197 -1.29 8.36 12.88
N SER A 198 -1.73 9.53 12.42
CA SER A 198 -1.06 10.80 12.72
C SER A 198 -1.03 11.09 14.24
N PRO A 199 -2.17 11.09 14.96
CA PRO A 199 -2.16 11.27 16.42
C PRO A 199 -1.46 10.13 17.17
N LEU A 200 -1.51 8.88 16.67
CA LEU A 200 -0.79 7.75 17.27
C LEU A 200 0.71 7.95 17.22
N LEU A 201 1.28 8.33 16.08
CA LEU A 201 2.73 8.56 15.94
C LEU A 201 3.21 9.74 16.80
N ILE A 202 2.43 10.82 16.88
CA ILE A 202 2.71 11.95 17.78
C ILE A 202 2.70 11.49 19.24
N SER A 203 1.73 10.65 19.61
CA SER A 203 1.57 10.16 20.98
C SER A 203 2.63 9.14 21.36
N LEU A 204 3.02 8.25 20.44
CA LEU A 204 4.13 7.32 20.62
C LEU A 204 5.43 8.08 20.92
N LYS A 205 5.79 9.09 20.11
CA LYS A 205 6.98 9.92 20.36
C LYS A 205 6.96 10.53 21.77
N LYS A 206 5.80 11.00 22.24
CA LYS A 206 5.64 11.57 23.58
C LYS A 206 5.77 10.53 24.70
N VAL A 207 5.30 9.30 24.48
CA VAL A 207 5.22 8.26 25.53
C VAL A 207 6.48 7.40 25.60
N VAL A 208 7.05 6.99 24.45
CA VAL A 208 8.22 6.10 24.39
C VAL A 208 9.53 6.80 24.04
N GLY A 209 9.49 8.13 23.93
CA GLY A 209 10.62 9.00 23.60
C GLY A 209 10.90 9.13 22.11
N ASP A 210 11.97 9.86 21.79
CA ASP A 210 12.43 10.06 20.42
C ASP A 210 12.94 8.75 19.81
N ARG A 211 12.45 8.45 18.60
CA ARG A 211 12.83 7.28 17.79
C ARG A 211 12.86 7.70 16.32
N ASP A 212 13.98 7.45 15.65
CA ASP A 212 14.14 7.81 14.24
C ASP A 212 13.08 7.16 13.35
N TYR A 213 12.68 5.92 13.67
CA TYR A 213 11.61 5.23 12.96
C TYR A 213 10.25 5.97 13.05
N ILE A 214 9.93 6.56 14.21
CA ILE A 214 8.69 7.35 14.35
C ILE A 214 8.79 8.61 13.50
N ASP A 215 9.92 9.29 13.52
CA ASP A 215 10.12 10.51 12.73
C ASP A 215 10.15 10.23 11.22
N TYR A 216 10.68 9.07 10.82
CA TYR A 216 10.60 8.55 9.45
C TYR A 216 9.14 8.32 9.03
N LEU A 217 8.34 7.59 9.79
CA LEU A 217 6.93 7.38 9.46
C LEU A 217 6.13 8.69 9.41
N ARG A 218 6.39 9.62 10.34
CA ARG A 218 5.77 10.95 10.39
C ARG A 218 6.16 11.85 9.22
N ALA A 219 7.24 11.53 8.52
CA ALA A 219 7.68 12.30 7.36
C ALA A 219 6.75 12.11 6.15
N PHE A 220 6.04 10.98 6.07
CA PHE A 220 5.08 10.73 5.01
C PHE A 220 3.78 11.50 5.28
N ARG A 221 3.29 12.23 4.27
CA ARG A 221 1.99 12.92 4.38
C ARG A 221 0.83 11.92 4.43
N TYR A 222 0.94 10.82 3.67
CA TYR A 222 -0.06 9.76 3.59
C TYR A 222 0.62 8.38 3.66
N PRO A 223 1.07 7.93 4.86
CA PRO A 223 1.77 6.66 5.01
C PRO A 223 0.94 5.43 4.60
N LEU A 224 -0.39 5.58 4.55
CA LEU A 224 -1.35 4.54 4.16
C LEU A 224 -1.85 4.65 2.71
N SER A 225 -1.23 5.47 1.85
CA SER A 225 -1.55 5.45 0.40
C SER A 225 -1.24 4.06 -0.16
N GLY A 226 -2.05 3.51 -1.07
CA GLY A 226 -1.74 2.24 -1.75
C GLY A 226 -0.62 2.40 -2.79
N GLU A 227 -0.46 3.62 -3.29
CA GLU A 227 0.37 3.97 -4.44
C GLU A 227 1.85 4.01 -4.06
N VAL A 228 2.62 3.07 -4.58
CA VAL A 228 4.06 2.97 -4.35
C VAL A 228 4.78 2.49 -5.59
N ALA A 229 5.95 3.05 -5.86
CA ALA A 229 6.88 2.54 -6.86
C ALA A 229 8.23 2.21 -6.23
N MET A 230 8.83 1.10 -6.66
CA MET A 230 10.10 0.61 -6.15
C MET A 230 11.00 0.08 -7.27
N ARG A 231 12.31 0.19 -7.09
CA ARG A 231 13.27 -0.54 -7.93
C ARG A 231 13.20 -2.04 -7.61
N THR A 232 13.24 -2.88 -8.64
CA THR A 232 13.01 -4.32 -8.51
C THR A 232 14.08 -5.04 -7.71
N ALA A 233 15.30 -4.49 -7.65
CA ALA A 233 16.42 -5.06 -6.89
C ALA A 233 16.13 -5.23 -5.38
N SER A 234 15.20 -4.45 -4.81
CA SER A 234 14.84 -4.54 -3.39
C SER A 234 13.69 -5.51 -3.10
N LEU A 235 13.02 -6.04 -4.13
CA LEU A 235 11.82 -6.86 -3.96
C LEU A 235 12.06 -8.24 -3.35
N PRO A 236 13.17 -8.97 -3.66
CA PRO A 236 13.39 -10.30 -3.09
C PRO A 236 13.49 -10.31 -1.55
N ASP A 237 13.97 -9.21 -0.96
CA ASP A 237 14.12 -9.05 0.49
C ASP A 237 12.87 -8.49 1.18
N LEU A 238 11.93 -7.94 0.43
CA LEU A 238 10.76 -7.23 0.95
C LEU A 238 9.82 -8.18 1.71
N ARG A 239 9.67 -7.95 3.02
CA ARG A 239 8.71 -8.66 3.88
C ARG A 239 7.40 -7.88 3.94
N LEU A 240 6.31 -8.50 3.47
CA LEU A 240 4.99 -7.86 3.44
C LEU A 240 4.09 -8.45 4.51
N PRO A 241 3.35 -7.65 5.28
CA PRO A 241 2.19 -8.13 6.02
C PRO A 241 1.14 -8.70 5.06
N SER A 242 0.39 -9.72 5.48
CA SER A 242 -0.67 -10.33 4.65
C SER A 242 -1.88 -9.42 4.44
N ASP A 243 -2.12 -8.50 5.37
CA ASP A 243 -3.35 -7.71 5.47
C ASP A 243 -3.11 -6.20 5.34
N TRP A 244 -3.99 -5.40 5.95
CA TRP A 244 -4.05 -3.94 5.93
C TRP A 244 -2.87 -3.22 6.59
N GLY A 245 -1.92 -3.97 7.15
CA GLY A 245 -0.61 -3.45 7.55
C GLY A 245 0.33 -3.25 6.37
N LEU A 246 -0.05 -3.66 5.15
CA LEU A 246 0.80 -3.67 3.95
C LEU A 246 1.57 -2.36 3.75
N GLU A 247 0.88 -1.22 3.75
CA GLU A 247 1.48 0.08 3.45
C GLU A 247 2.52 0.46 4.51
N ILE A 248 2.22 0.25 5.80
CA ILE A 248 3.18 0.47 6.90
C ILE A 248 4.33 -0.55 6.83
N GLY A 249 4.04 -1.80 6.46
CA GLY A 249 5.04 -2.85 6.30
C GLY A 249 6.07 -2.51 5.22
N VAL A 250 5.62 -2.03 4.06
CA VAL A 250 6.50 -1.56 2.99
C VAL A 250 7.41 -0.42 3.47
N LEU A 251 6.87 0.55 4.21
CA LEU A 251 7.68 1.63 4.80
C LEU A 251 8.65 1.11 5.87
N SER A 252 8.24 0.14 6.68
CA SER A 252 9.07 -0.49 7.71
C SER A 252 10.28 -1.23 7.12
N GLU A 253 10.06 -1.93 6.00
CA GLU A 253 11.12 -2.64 5.29
C GLU A 253 12.02 -1.69 4.50
N ALA A 254 11.46 -0.61 3.93
CA ALA A 254 12.26 0.45 3.35
C ALA A 254 13.17 1.10 4.40
N TRP A 255 12.67 1.38 5.60
CA TRP A 255 13.47 1.88 6.72
C TRP A 255 14.62 0.93 7.09
N ARG A 256 14.36 -0.39 7.07
CA ARG A 256 15.37 -1.40 7.42
C ARG A 256 16.42 -1.59 6.34
N ASN A 257 16.01 -1.57 5.07
CA ASN A 257 16.82 -2.08 3.96
C ASN A 257 17.35 -0.96 3.03
N LEU A 258 16.82 0.27 3.13
CA LEU A 258 17.22 1.39 2.29
C LEU A 258 17.81 2.53 3.13
N GLY A 259 18.82 3.21 2.56
CA GLY A 259 19.32 4.45 3.16
C GLY A 259 18.26 5.56 3.11
N PRO A 260 18.23 6.50 4.08
CA PRO A 260 17.21 7.58 4.11
C PRO A 260 17.11 8.39 2.81
N ARG A 261 18.25 8.63 2.13
CA ARG A 261 18.31 9.35 0.85
C ARG A 261 17.79 8.57 -0.36
N ALA A 262 17.44 7.29 -0.18
CA ALA A 262 16.88 6.44 -1.22
C ALA A 262 15.34 6.40 -1.18
N VAL A 263 14.71 7.11 -0.24
CA VAL A 263 13.25 7.13 -0.07
C VAL A 263 12.71 8.52 -0.36
N CYS A 264 11.66 8.57 -1.18
CA CYS A 264 10.91 9.79 -1.44
C CYS A 264 9.40 9.57 -1.39
N GLN A 265 8.67 10.68 -1.31
CA GLN A 265 7.25 10.75 -1.60
C GLN A 265 7.00 11.79 -2.69
N VAL A 266 5.93 11.62 -3.46
CA VAL A 266 5.59 12.49 -4.60
C VAL A 266 4.09 12.80 -4.62
N GLU A 267 3.76 14.06 -4.88
CA GLU A 267 2.40 14.50 -5.10
C GLU A 267 1.88 13.89 -6.40
N ILE A 268 0.85 13.06 -6.33
CA ILE A 268 0.33 12.35 -7.52
C ILE A 268 -1.03 12.87 -7.99
N ALA A 269 -1.77 13.58 -7.13
CA ALA A 269 -3.10 14.08 -7.45
C ALA A 269 -3.51 15.30 -6.61
N ASP A 270 -4.30 16.19 -7.23
CA ASP A 270 -4.99 17.31 -6.56
C ASP A 270 -6.24 16.87 -5.80
N SER A 271 -6.87 15.79 -6.26
CA SER A 271 -8.06 15.22 -5.65
C SER A 271 -8.03 13.71 -5.81
N TYR A 272 -8.17 13.02 -4.69
CA TYR A 272 -8.19 11.58 -4.64
C TYR A 272 -9.45 11.10 -3.93
N ASP A 273 -10.24 10.30 -4.65
CA ASP A 273 -11.39 9.60 -4.09
C ASP A 273 -11.39 8.13 -4.52
N HIS A 274 -11.95 7.29 -3.66
CA HIS A 274 -11.99 5.85 -3.85
C HIS A 274 -13.25 5.26 -3.20
N LYS A 275 -13.48 3.95 -3.30
CA LYS A 275 -14.65 3.33 -2.66
C LYS A 275 -14.57 3.44 -1.14
N HIS A 276 -15.55 4.10 -0.52
CA HIS A 276 -15.56 4.32 0.94
C HIS A 276 -15.89 3.01 1.68
N GLN A 277 -15.13 2.74 2.73
CA GLN A 277 -15.38 1.62 3.66
C GLN A 277 -16.16 2.12 4.87
N GLU A 278 -17.09 1.30 5.36
CA GLU A 278 -17.90 1.63 6.53
C GLU A 278 -17.11 1.49 7.84
N LEU A 279 -17.50 2.29 8.83
CA LEU A 279 -17.08 2.12 10.22
C LEU A 279 -17.82 0.89 10.77
N SER A 280 -17.18 -0.28 10.74
CA SER A 280 -17.71 -1.47 11.42
C SER A 280 -17.56 -1.32 12.94
N HIS A 281 -18.55 -0.68 13.58
CA HIS A 281 -18.57 -0.50 15.04
C HIS A 281 -18.87 -1.80 15.79
N GLU A 282 -19.67 -2.69 15.18
CA GLU A 282 -20.19 -3.89 15.83
C GLU A 282 -19.33 -5.13 15.62
N ASP A 283 -18.44 -5.12 14.62
CA ASP A 283 -17.58 -6.26 14.30
C ASP A 283 -16.10 -5.84 14.18
N ALA A 284 -15.31 -6.33 15.14
CA ALA A 284 -13.87 -6.10 15.20
C ALA A 284 -13.10 -6.72 14.02
N GLN A 285 -13.70 -7.66 13.29
CA GLN A 285 -13.06 -8.39 12.19
C GLN A 285 -13.27 -7.74 10.82
N THR A 286 -14.04 -6.66 10.71
CA THR A 286 -14.40 -6.04 9.44
C THR A 286 -14.09 -4.54 9.36
N GLY A 287 -14.00 -4.04 8.13
CA GLY A 287 -13.87 -2.62 7.83
C GLY A 287 -12.69 -1.91 8.51
N LEU A 288 -12.93 -0.67 8.94
CA LEU A 288 -11.90 0.18 9.55
C LEU A 288 -11.42 -0.32 10.93
N ASN A 289 -12.19 -1.19 11.59
CA ASN A 289 -11.85 -1.73 12.90
C ASN A 289 -10.65 -2.68 12.80
N ARG A 290 -10.78 -3.75 11.98
CA ARG A 290 -9.67 -4.68 11.68
C ARG A 290 -8.44 -3.95 11.15
N MET A 291 -8.64 -3.02 10.20
CA MET A 291 -7.56 -2.21 9.64
C MET A 291 -6.78 -1.47 10.73
N SER A 292 -7.46 -0.82 11.67
CA SER A 292 -6.79 -0.08 12.74
C SER A 292 -5.99 -0.97 13.70
N MET A 293 -6.50 -2.18 14.01
CA MET A 293 -5.80 -3.17 14.81
C MET A 293 -4.51 -3.63 14.11
N ASP A 294 -4.59 -3.95 12.81
CA ASP A 294 -3.44 -4.42 12.02
C ASP A 294 -2.35 -3.35 11.90
N ILE A 295 -2.74 -2.10 11.67
CA ILE A 295 -1.81 -0.96 11.64
C ILE A 295 -1.12 -0.78 13.00
N CYS A 296 -1.87 -0.81 14.10
CA CYS A 296 -1.28 -0.67 15.45
C CYS A 296 -0.29 -1.80 15.74
N LYS A 297 -0.68 -3.06 15.49
CA LYS A 297 0.20 -4.23 15.64
C LYS A 297 1.48 -4.09 14.81
N ALA A 298 1.38 -3.65 13.56
CA ALA A 298 2.54 -3.47 12.69
C ALA A 298 3.52 -2.43 13.25
N ILE A 299 3.02 -1.28 13.72
CA ILE A 299 3.85 -0.22 14.31
C ILE A 299 4.52 -0.70 15.60
N PHE A 300 3.78 -1.34 16.52
CA PHE A 300 4.32 -1.80 17.80
C PHE A 300 5.37 -2.89 17.62
N ARG A 301 5.11 -3.86 16.74
CA ARG A 301 6.08 -4.94 16.43
C ARG A 301 7.36 -4.37 15.83
N LYS A 302 7.26 -3.40 14.91
CA LYS A 302 8.45 -2.78 14.31
C LYS A 302 9.25 -1.98 15.34
N LEU A 303 8.58 -1.19 16.18
CA LEU A 303 9.25 -0.47 17.27
C LEU A 303 9.92 -1.41 18.27
N ALA A 304 9.30 -2.55 18.59
CA ALA A 304 9.87 -3.56 19.46
C ALA A 304 11.09 -4.24 18.84
N ALA A 305 11.03 -4.57 17.54
CA ALA A 305 12.17 -5.10 16.79
C ALA A 305 13.35 -4.12 16.72
N ASP A 306 13.07 -2.81 16.74
CA ASP A 306 14.07 -1.74 16.81
C ASP A 306 14.50 -1.42 18.28
N GLY A 307 14.07 -2.22 19.26
CA GLY A 307 14.53 -2.16 20.66
C GLY A 307 13.63 -1.38 21.63
N THR A 308 12.42 -0.98 21.21
CA THR A 308 11.46 -0.30 22.10
C THR A 308 10.78 -1.31 23.02
N VAL A 309 10.89 -1.11 24.33
CA VAL A 309 10.20 -1.96 25.31
C VAL A 309 8.78 -1.46 25.51
N PHE A 310 7.79 -2.34 25.33
CA PHE A 310 6.39 -2.08 25.63
C PHE A 310 5.92 -2.82 26.87
N SER A 311 4.95 -2.24 27.57
CA SER A 311 4.28 -2.85 28.71
C SER A 311 2.82 -2.41 28.74
N SER A 312 1.97 -3.09 29.52
CA SER A 312 0.57 -2.71 29.67
C SER A 312 0.40 -1.27 30.18
N ASN A 313 1.33 -0.77 31.00
CA ASN A 313 1.30 0.61 31.48
C ASN A 313 1.60 1.60 30.35
N ILE A 314 2.55 1.29 29.46
CA ILE A 314 2.83 2.11 28.27
C ILE A 314 1.58 2.20 27.39
N PHE A 315 0.87 1.10 27.13
CA PHE A 315 -0.34 1.12 26.31
C PHE A 315 -1.49 1.90 26.96
N ARG A 316 -1.66 1.82 28.29
CA ARG A 316 -2.64 2.65 29.03
C ARG A 316 -2.32 4.14 28.89
N THR A 317 -1.07 4.53 29.07
CA THR A 317 -0.63 5.92 28.90
C THR A 317 -0.73 6.37 27.44
N LEU A 318 -0.42 5.49 26.49
CA LEU A 318 -0.54 5.75 25.06
C LEU A 318 -1.98 6.00 24.66
N LYS A 319 -2.94 5.19 25.11
CA LYS A 319 -4.39 5.39 24.88
C LYS A 319 -4.82 6.79 25.30
N ALA A 320 -4.51 7.19 26.54
CA ALA A 320 -4.89 8.50 27.07
C ALA A 320 -4.24 9.67 26.30
N THR A 321 -2.94 9.53 25.98
CA THR A 321 -2.20 10.54 25.22
C THR A 321 -2.73 10.68 23.79
N TYR A 322 -2.96 9.54 23.13
CA TYR A 322 -3.57 9.45 21.81
C TYR A 322 -4.95 10.09 21.78
N TYR A 323 -5.82 9.73 22.72
CA TYR A 323 -7.19 10.19 22.71
C TYR A 323 -7.24 11.72 22.80
N ARG A 324 -6.47 12.32 23.72
CA ARG A 324 -6.37 13.79 23.80
C ARG A 324 -5.84 14.38 22.50
N ARG A 325 -4.79 13.79 21.92
CA ARG A 325 -4.15 14.35 20.74
C ARG A 325 -4.98 14.25 19.47
N ALA A 326 -5.74 13.16 19.33
CA ALA A 326 -6.70 12.97 18.26
C ALA A 326 -7.84 13.98 18.35
N LEU A 327 -8.35 14.29 19.55
CA LEU A 327 -9.37 15.33 19.74
C LEU A 327 -8.85 16.74 19.41
N ASP A 328 -7.63 17.09 19.83
CA ASP A 328 -7.00 18.37 19.47
C ASP A 328 -6.88 18.51 17.93
N MET A 329 -6.48 17.43 17.23
CA MET A 329 -6.36 17.42 15.77
C MET A 329 -7.72 17.42 15.06
N LEU A 330 -8.73 16.77 15.63
CA LEU A 330 -10.10 16.75 15.11
C LEU A 330 -10.67 18.16 15.00
N GLU A 331 -10.43 19.01 16.00
CA GLU A 331 -10.84 20.41 15.99
C GLU A 331 -10.20 21.17 14.82
N VAL A 332 -8.90 20.98 14.59
CA VAL A 332 -8.20 21.59 13.45
C VAL A 332 -8.76 21.10 12.11
N TYR A 333 -9.02 19.80 11.96
CA TYR A 333 -9.65 19.26 10.74
C TYR A 333 -11.06 19.80 10.53
N SER A 334 -11.83 20.03 11.60
CA SER A 334 -13.14 20.65 11.50
C SER A 334 -13.06 22.10 11.01
N HIS A 335 -12.08 22.87 11.50
CA HIS A 335 -11.85 24.24 11.04
C HIS A 335 -11.36 24.29 9.59
N ASP A 336 -10.47 23.36 9.21
CA ASP A 336 -9.99 23.22 7.83
C ASP A 336 -11.12 22.85 6.86
N ALA A 337 -11.96 21.89 7.23
CA ALA A 337 -13.16 21.55 6.46
C ALA A 337 -14.08 22.77 6.30
N MET A 338 -14.35 23.50 7.39
CA MET A 338 -15.18 24.71 7.38
C MET A 338 -14.60 25.80 6.48
N MET A 339 -13.29 26.05 6.56
CA MET A 339 -12.60 27.02 5.72
C MET A 339 -12.69 26.68 4.23
N ASN A 340 -12.69 25.38 3.89
CA ASN A 340 -12.78 24.89 2.53
C ASN A 340 -14.23 24.58 2.07
N GLY A 341 -15.25 24.92 2.86
CA GLY A 341 -16.65 24.68 2.51
C GLY A 341 -17.06 23.20 2.46
N LEU A 342 -16.34 22.33 3.17
CA LEU A 342 -16.60 20.90 3.22
C LEU A 342 -17.50 20.55 4.42
N ALA A 343 -18.40 19.58 4.21
CA ALA A 343 -19.21 19.03 5.29
C ALA A 343 -18.35 18.17 6.22
N PHE A 344 -18.54 18.34 7.54
CA PHE A 344 -17.76 17.66 8.56
C PHE A 344 -18.66 17.19 9.70
N ASP A 345 -18.79 15.87 9.87
CA ASP A 345 -19.54 15.29 10.99
C ASP A 345 -18.59 15.04 12.16
N ARG A 346 -18.46 16.04 13.03
CA ARG A 346 -17.58 15.97 14.20
C ARG A 346 -17.94 14.80 15.12
N HIS A 347 -19.23 14.49 15.29
CA HIS A 347 -19.67 13.43 16.20
C HIS A 347 -19.29 12.04 15.67
N ALA A 348 -19.47 11.78 14.37
CA ALA A 348 -19.03 10.54 13.74
C ALA A 348 -17.50 10.38 13.79
N GLU A 349 -16.75 11.47 13.58
CA GLU A 349 -15.29 11.44 13.66
C GLU A 349 -14.81 11.19 15.10
N GLU A 350 -15.44 11.78 16.11
CA GLU A 350 -15.13 11.52 17.53
C GLU A 350 -15.43 10.06 17.94
N LYS A 351 -16.55 9.50 17.46
CA LYS A 351 -16.85 8.06 17.63
C LYS A 351 -15.75 7.17 17.04
N SER A 352 -15.18 7.55 15.90
CA SER A 352 -14.06 6.81 15.31
C SER A 352 -12.79 6.89 16.17
N ILE A 353 -12.51 8.04 16.78
CA ILE A 353 -11.37 8.22 17.69
C ILE A 353 -11.52 7.34 18.93
N ALA A 354 -12.73 7.28 19.51
CA ALA A 354 -13.02 6.42 20.65
C ALA A 354 -12.76 4.94 20.30
N LEU A 355 -13.26 4.48 19.16
CA LEU A 355 -13.01 3.13 18.66
C LEU A 355 -11.50 2.85 18.49
N PHE A 356 -10.78 3.75 17.83
CA PHE A 356 -9.34 3.62 17.62
C PHE A 356 -8.53 3.63 18.91
N ALA A 357 -8.97 4.37 19.94
CA ALA A 357 -8.34 4.34 21.26
C ALA A 357 -8.45 2.96 21.93
N GLU A 358 -9.60 2.29 21.79
CA GLU A 358 -9.74 0.90 22.24
C GLU A 358 -8.83 -0.03 21.44
N ASN A 359 -8.80 0.13 20.11
CA ASN A 359 -7.98 -0.71 19.24
C ASN A 359 -6.47 -0.58 19.50
N ILE A 360 -5.98 0.61 19.87
CA ILE A 360 -4.59 0.79 20.31
C ILE A 360 -4.28 -0.09 21.53
N THR A 361 -5.21 -0.16 22.49
CA THR A 361 -5.01 -0.96 23.71
C THR A 361 -5.13 -2.45 23.42
N ASN A 362 -6.14 -2.84 22.65
CA ASN A 362 -6.36 -4.23 22.26
C ASN A 362 -5.18 -4.76 21.42
N ALA A 363 -4.70 -4.00 20.44
CA ALA A 363 -3.52 -4.35 19.66
C ALA A 363 -2.26 -4.46 20.52
N GLY A 364 -2.12 -3.58 21.52
CA GLY A 364 -1.04 -3.64 22.50
C GLY A 364 -1.12 -4.89 23.37
N GLN A 365 -2.31 -5.28 23.81
CA GLN A 365 -2.53 -6.49 24.59
C GLN A 365 -2.22 -7.75 23.78
N VAL A 366 -2.75 -7.85 22.55
CA VAL A 366 -2.41 -8.94 21.62
C VAL A 366 -0.90 -9.01 21.40
N PHE A 367 -0.23 -7.89 21.18
CA PHE A 367 1.22 -7.84 21.01
C PHE A 367 1.98 -8.41 22.24
N LEU A 368 1.51 -8.13 23.46
CA LEU A 368 2.12 -8.65 24.69
C LEU A 368 1.85 -10.14 24.88
N ASP A 369 0.68 -10.62 24.49
CA ASP A 369 0.25 -12.01 24.66
C ASP A 369 0.82 -12.94 23.59
N THR A 370 1.07 -12.43 22.37
CA THR A 370 1.60 -13.20 21.22
C THR A 370 2.92 -12.65 20.67
N PRO A 371 4.00 -12.57 21.48
CA PRO A 371 5.27 -11.98 21.04
C PRO A 371 5.99 -12.77 19.94
N GLN A 372 5.63 -14.05 19.74
CA GLN A 372 6.23 -14.95 18.74
C GLN A 372 5.52 -14.91 17.38
N GLU A 373 4.35 -14.29 17.27
CA GLU A 373 3.59 -14.26 16.03
C GLU A 373 4.37 -13.50 14.95
N GLN A 374 4.71 -14.18 13.85
CA GLN A 374 5.41 -13.58 12.71
C GLN A 374 4.38 -12.88 11.81
N PRO A 375 4.34 -11.53 11.78
CA PRO A 375 3.28 -10.80 11.08
C PRO A 375 3.55 -10.68 9.57
N PHE A 376 4.70 -11.18 9.10
CA PHE A 376 5.15 -10.98 7.74
C PHE A 376 5.05 -12.28 6.96
N ILE A 377 4.51 -12.16 5.76
CA ILE A 377 4.69 -13.15 4.71
C ILE A 377 6.20 -13.33 4.48
N PRO A 378 6.69 -14.57 4.32
CA PRO A 378 8.06 -14.85 3.92
C PRO A 378 8.48 -13.99 2.72
N ASN A 379 9.69 -13.42 2.76
CA ASN A 379 10.22 -12.74 1.59
C ASN A 379 10.58 -13.75 0.49
N TRP A 380 10.68 -13.28 -0.75
CA TRP A 380 10.91 -14.14 -1.90
C TRP A 380 12.31 -14.77 -1.91
N ASN A 381 13.29 -14.18 -1.22
CA ASN A 381 14.59 -14.81 -0.97
C ASN A 381 14.47 -16.08 -0.11
N LEU A 382 13.68 -16.06 0.96
CA LEU A 382 13.42 -17.25 1.79
C LEU A 382 12.68 -18.31 0.98
N VAL A 383 11.69 -17.90 0.19
CA VAL A 383 10.95 -18.82 -0.69
C VAL A 383 11.88 -19.49 -1.69
N HIS A 384 12.73 -18.72 -2.38
CA HIS A 384 13.69 -19.26 -3.34
C HIS A 384 14.72 -20.20 -2.69
N ALA A 385 15.15 -19.89 -1.46
CA ALA A 385 16.08 -20.75 -0.72
C ALA A 385 15.46 -22.10 -0.34
N ALA A 386 14.16 -22.13 -0.05
CA ALA A 386 13.44 -23.34 0.34
C ALA A 386 12.96 -24.15 -0.87
N ASP A 387 12.60 -23.48 -1.96
CA ASP A 387 12.18 -24.09 -3.22
C ASP A 387 12.66 -23.26 -4.42
N PRO A 388 13.84 -23.61 -4.98
CA PRO A 388 14.44 -22.87 -6.09
C PRO A 388 13.60 -22.88 -7.39
N GLU A 389 12.78 -23.92 -7.60
CA GLU A 389 11.99 -24.12 -8.83
C GLU A 389 10.64 -23.41 -8.77
N LEU A 390 10.14 -23.09 -7.57
CA LEU A 390 8.80 -22.53 -7.35
C LEU A 390 8.50 -21.30 -8.18
N MET A 391 9.45 -20.37 -8.33
CA MET A 391 9.24 -19.16 -9.13
C MET A 391 9.05 -19.48 -10.61
N ALA A 392 9.83 -20.43 -11.14
CA ALA A 392 9.70 -20.87 -12.53
C ALA A 392 8.35 -21.59 -12.74
N ASP A 393 7.99 -22.48 -11.83
CA ASP A 393 6.71 -23.20 -11.84
C ASP A 393 5.52 -22.27 -11.70
N PHE A 394 5.62 -21.24 -10.87
CA PHE A 394 4.56 -20.25 -10.69
C PHE A 394 4.34 -19.46 -11.99
N ARG A 395 5.42 -19.08 -12.68
CA ARG A 395 5.32 -18.44 -14.00
C ARG A 395 4.67 -19.37 -15.04
N VAL A 396 5.00 -20.67 -15.02
CA VAL A 396 4.39 -21.69 -15.90
C VAL A 396 2.91 -21.90 -15.58
N ALA A 397 2.55 -21.98 -14.30
CA ALA A 397 1.17 -22.10 -13.83
C ALA A 397 0.30 -20.94 -14.33
N VAL A 398 0.78 -19.71 -14.16
CA VAL A 398 0.10 -18.51 -14.67
C VAL A 398 0.00 -18.55 -16.19
N ALA A 399 1.05 -18.94 -16.91
CA ALA A 399 1.01 -19.05 -18.37
C ALA A 399 -0.01 -20.10 -18.86
N ALA A 400 -0.14 -21.23 -18.16
CA ALA A 400 -1.13 -22.27 -18.46
C ALA A 400 -2.57 -21.77 -18.27
N ASP A 401 -2.84 -21.06 -17.16
CA ASP A 401 -4.16 -20.43 -16.91
C ASP A 401 -4.48 -19.35 -17.97
N GLN A 402 -3.45 -18.63 -18.45
CA GLN A 402 -3.61 -17.69 -19.56
C GLN A 402 -3.91 -18.38 -20.90
N ALA A 403 -3.36 -19.55 -21.16
CA ALA A 403 -3.65 -20.32 -22.37
C ALA A 403 -5.03 -21.00 -22.35
N GLY A 404 -5.67 -21.13 -21.17
CA GLY A 404 -6.97 -21.83 -21.01
C GLY A 404 -6.86 -23.35 -21.01
N ALA A 405 -5.66 -23.88 -20.71
CA ALA A 405 -5.36 -25.31 -20.64
C ALA A 405 -5.63 -25.90 -19.24
#